data_AF-A0AB37U7Y2-F1
#
_entry.id   AF-A0AB37U7Y2-F1
#
_cell.length_a   1.000
_cell.length_b   1.000
_cell.length_c   1.000
_cell.angle_alpha   90.00
_cell.angle_beta   90.00
_cell.angle_gamma   90.00
#
_symmetry.space_group_name_H-M   'P 1'
#
loop_
_entity.id
_entity.type
_entity.pdbx_description
1 polymer ?
#
loop_
_entity_poly.entity_id
_entity_poly.type
_entity_poly.pdbx_seq_one_letter_code
_entity_poly.pdbx_strand_id
1 'polypeptide(L)' 'MTPNAKSADVTQAIASVYRAEWGRIVATLIRLVGDFDLAEEAAQEAFTAAASQWHSSGIPALPRA' A
#
# COMPACT_ATOMS: atom_id res chain seq x y z
N MET A 1 -9.45 -4.01 25.97
CA MET A 1 -8.50 -3.59 24.92
C MET A 1 -9.30 -3.36 23.65
N THR A 2 -9.84 -2.16 23.47
CA THR A 2 -10.59 -1.81 22.26
C THR A 2 -9.60 -1.70 21.11
N PRO A 3 -9.77 -2.42 19.99
CA PRO A 3 -8.99 -2.13 18.79
C PRO A 3 -9.18 -0.65 18.45
N ASN A 4 -8.05 0.05 18.36
CA ASN A 4 -8.01 1.48 18.14
C ASN A 4 -8.70 1.79 16.80
N ALA A 5 -9.80 2.55 16.80
CA ALA A 5 -10.55 2.89 15.58
C ALA A 5 -9.64 3.42 14.47
N LYS A 6 -8.57 4.14 14.85
CA LYS A 6 -7.53 4.62 13.93
C LYS A 6 -6.80 3.52 13.15
N SER A 7 -6.54 2.36 13.76
CA SER A 7 -5.92 1.21 13.08
C SER A 7 -6.87 0.55 12.07
N ALA A 8 -8.18 0.53 12.39
CA ALA A 8 -9.19 0.05 11.47
C ALA A 8 -9.30 0.98 10.24
N ASP A 9 -9.26 2.30 10.45
CA ASP A 9 -9.27 3.28 9.37
C ASP A 9 -8.05 3.15 8.44
N VAL A 10 -6.85 2.97 9.02
CA VAL A 10 -5.61 2.74 8.25
C VAL A 10 -5.72 1.46 7.41
N THR A 11 -6.20 0.38 8.02
CA THR A 11 -6.38 -0.91 7.32
C THR A 11 -7.36 -0.78 6.16
N GLN A 12 -8.46 -0.06 6.37
CA GLN A 12 -9.46 0.20 5.34
C GLN A 12 -8.91 1.07 4.20
N ALA A 13 -8.14 2.12 4.52
CA ALA A 13 -7.52 2.98 3.52
C ALA A 13 -6.55 2.21 2.64
N ILE A 14 -5.69 1.36 3.23
CA ILE A 14 -4.76 0.52 2.48
C ILE A 14 -5.50 -0.48 1.60
N ALA A 15 -6.50 -1.17 2.14
CA ALA A 15 -7.31 -2.11 1.37
C ALA A 15 -8.04 -1.44 0.20
N SER A 16 -8.42 -0.16 0.35
CA SER A 16 -9.00 0.63 -0.73
C SER A 16 -7.98 0.94 -1.83
N VAL A 17 -6.78 1.42 -1.46
CA VAL A 17 -5.72 1.74 -2.43
C VAL A 17 -5.23 0.49 -3.13
N TYR A 18 -5.02 -0.61 -2.39
CA TYR A 18 -4.61 -1.89 -2.94
C TYR A 18 -5.58 -2.37 -4.02
N ARG A 19 -6.88 -2.43 -3.72
CA ARG A 19 -7.89 -2.88 -4.69
C ARG A 19 -8.02 -1.96 -5.91
N ALA A 20 -7.77 -0.67 -5.75
CA ALA A 20 -7.86 0.29 -6.83
C ALA A 20 -6.62 0.30 -7.75
N GLU A 21 -5.42 0.17 -7.18
CA GLU A 21 -4.18 0.51 -7.89
C GLU A 21 -3.21 -0.66 -8.08
N TRP A 22 -3.42 -1.82 -7.43
CA TRP A 22 -2.49 -2.97 -7.47
C TRP A 22 -2.03 -3.32 -8.88
N GLY A 23 -2.97 -3.57 -9.80
CA GLY A 23 -2.65 -3.96 -11.18
C GLY A 23 -1.86 -2.89 -11.94
N ARG A 24 -2.14 -1.60 -11.68
CA ARG A 24 -1.42 -0.49 -12.31
C ARG A 24 -0.01 -0.35 -11.76
N ILE A 25 0.17 -0.48 -10.45
CA ILE A 25 1.47 -0.41 -9.77
C ILE A 25 2.36 -1.56 -10.28
N VAL A 26 1.88 -2.79 -10.21
CA VAL A 26 2.64 -3.97 -10.66
C VAL A 26 2.97 -3.88 -12.16
N ALA A 27 2.02 -3.50 -13.02
CA ALA A 27 2.30 -3.33 -14.45
C ALA A 27 3.36 -2.25 -14.73
N THR A 28 3.36 -1.16 -13.94
CA THR A 28 4.37 -0.11 -14.04
C THR A 28 5.74 -0.62 -13.58
N LEU A 29 5.79 -1.34 -12.47
CA LEU A 29 7.03 -1.92 -11.94
C LEU A 29 7.60 -2.95 -12.91
N ILE A 30 6.79 -3.87 -13.44
CA ILE A 30 7.21 -4.83 -14.48
C ILE A 30 7.83 -4.09 -15.68
N ARG A 31 7.22 -3.00 -16.13
CA ARG A 31 7.75 -2.19 -17.24
C ARG A 31 9.13 -1.59 -16.92
N LEU A 32 9.37 -1.23 -15.67
CA LEU A 32 10.60 -0.58 -15.22
C LEU A 32 11.72 -1.58 -14.93
N VAL A 33 11.40 -2.67 -14.25
CA VAL A 33 12.39 -3.65 -13.77
C VAL A 33 12.56 -4.85 -14.73
N GLY A 34 11.59 -5.12 -15.59
CA GLY A 34 11.63 -6.23 -16.55
C GLY A 34 11.38 -7.61 -15.94
N ASP A 35 11.07 -7.69 -14.64
CA ASP A 35 10.89 -8.92 -13.89
C ASP A 35 9.57 -8.87 -13.11
N PHE A 36 8.77 -9.92 -13.22
CA PHE A 36 7.45 -10.01 -12.59
C PHE A 36 7.54 -10.24 -11.09
N ASP A 37 8.38 -11.19 -10.66
CA ASP A 37 8.48 -11.58 -9.25
C ASP A 37 9.06 -10.42 -8.44
N LEU A 38 10.11 -9.76 -8.97
CA LEU A 38 10.69 -8.59 -8.34
C LEU A 38 9.72 -7.39 -8.27
N ALA A 39 8.87 -7.23 -9.29
CA ALA A 39 7.86 -6.17 -9.31
C ALA A 39 6.76 -6.40 -8.27
N GLU A 40 6.30 -7.65 -8.11
CA GLU A 40 5.32 -7.98 -7.08
C GLU A 40 5.89 -7.82 -5.68
N GLU A 41 7.12 -8.29 -5.43
CA GLU A 41 7.80 -8.13 -4.15
C GLU A 41 7.95 -6.65 -3.78
N ALA A 42 8.46 -5.83 -4.69
CA ALA A 42 8.60 -4.38 -4.47
C ALA A 42 7.26 -3.68 -4.19
N ALA A 43 6.19 -4.09 -4.89
CA ALA A 43 4.85 -3.56 -4.64
C ALA A 43 4.35 -3.93 -3.22
N GLN A 44 4.53 -5.19 -2.80
CA GLN A 44 4.14 -5.66 -1.48
C GLN A 44 4.92 -4.95 -0.37
N GLU A 45 6.22 -4.75 -0.54
CA GLU A 45 7.06 -4.00 0.39
C GLU A 45 6.57 -2.56 0.54
N ALA A 46 6.22 -1.89 -0.56
CA ALA A 46 5.69 -0.53 -0.52
C ALA A 46 4.38 -0.43 0.28
N PHE A 47 3.44 -1.36 0.08
CA PHE A 47 2.21 -1.42 0.87
C PHE A 47 2.46 -1.75 2.34
N THR A 48 3.44 -2.61 2.63
CA THR A 48 3.86 -2.94 4.00
C THR A 48 4.45 -1.71 4.70
N ALA A 49 5.34 -0.98 4.03
CA ALA A 49 5.91 0.25 4.53
C ALA A 49 4.84 1.33 4.77
N ALA A 50 3.89 1.48 3.84
CA ALA A 50 2.75 2.39 3.99
C ALA A 50 1.89 2.01 5.22
N ALA A 51 1.65 0.71 5.44
CA ALA A 51 0.93 0.24 6.63
C ALA A 51 1.63 0.64 7.92
N SER A 52 2.94 0.41 8.04
CA SER A 52 3.69 0.80 9.22
C SER A 52 3.74 2.32 9.40
N GLN A 53 3.93 3.08 8.32
CA GLN A 53 4.02 4.53 8.37
C GLN A 53 2.67 5.19 8.72
N TRP A 54 1.56 4.76 8.12
CA TRP A 54 0.26 5.39 8.35
C TRP A 54 -0.30 5.07 9.74
N HIS A 55 0.06 3.92 10.32
CA HIS A 55 -0.26 3.62 11.70
C HIS A 55 0.37 4.63 12.69
N SER A 56 1.62 5.03 12.46
CA SER A 56 2.32 5.98 13.33
C SER A 56 1.98 7.43 12.99
N SER A 57 1.92 7.77 11.70
CA SER A 57 1.90 9.14 11.18
C SER A 57 0.51 9.60 10.69
N GLY A 58 -0.46 8.69 10.59
CA GLY A 58 -1.76 8.94 10.00
C GLY A 58 -1.80 8.72 8.49
N ILE A 59 -3.01 8.67 7.92
CA ILE A 59 -3.24 8.48 6.49
C ILE A 59 -2.94 9.81 5.78
N PRO A 60 -2.07 9.84 4.75
CA PRO A 60 -1.78 11.04 3.98
C PRO A 60 -3.01 11.50 3.17
N ALA A 61 -3.07 12.80 2.86
CA ALA A 61 -4.18 13.39 2.11
C ALA A 61 -4.33 12.82 0.67
N LEU A 62 -3.23 12.33 0.09
CA LEU A 62 -3.20 11.66 -1.21
C LEU A 62 -2.54 10.27 -1.07
N PRO A 63 -3.29 9.23 -0.68
CA PRO A 63 -2.75 7.89 -0.40
C PRO A 63 -2.12 7.14 -1.58
N ARG A 64 -2.34 7.63 -2.81
CA ARG A 64 -1.92 7.01 -4.07
C ARG A 64 -0.81 7.78 -4.80
N ALA A 65 -0.46 8.96 -4.30
CA ALA A 65 0.42 9.91 -4.98
C ALA A 65 1.89 9.66 -4.62
#